data_AF-A0A1Y1XCL9-F1
#
_entry.id   AF-A0A1Y1XCL9-F1
#
_cell.length_a   1.000
_cell.length_b   1.000
_cell.length_c   1.000
_cell.angle_alpha   90.00
_cell.angle_beta   90.00
_cell.angle_gamma   90.00
#
_symmetry.space_group_name_H-M   'P 1'
#
loop_
_entity.id
_entity.type
_entity.pdbx_description
1 polymer ?
#
loop_
_entity_poly.entity_id
_entity_poly.type
_entity_poly.pdbx_seq_one_letter_code
_entity_poly.pdbx_strand_id
1 'polypeptide(L)'
;MVDIKAKWIVLTTYHMLCVEAKNSGSPIWKVEFGQVVADEAVILKNYSGGSINAIAKVNGKSLILITMTPFQNDLIDLYLYFILFGQWEGTPKDLQQLLNEENNANWLVNWLVKRLGHIVLRQVPESQLLEREQYK
;
A
#
# COMPACT_ATOMS: atom_id res chain seq x y z
N MET A 1 23.00 -20.52 8.59
CA MET A 1 21.66 -19.92 8.65
C MET A 1 21.79 -18.64 9.48
N VAL A 2 21.54 -17.46 8.91
CA VAL A 2 21.64 -16.20 9.66
C VAL A 2 20.48 -16.14 10.65
N ASP A 3 20.77 -15.93 11.92
CA ASP A 3 19.73 -15.75 12.93
C ASP A 3 19.09 -14.36 12.77
N ILE A 4 17.91 -14.33 12.14
CA ILE A 4 17.10 -13.12 11.96
C ILE A 4 16.64 -12.56 13.30
N LYS A 5 16.42 -13.38 14.34
CA LYS A 5 15.95 -12.89 15.65
C LYS A 5 17.00 -12.05 16.38
N ALA A 6 18.28 -12.24 16.05
CA ALA A 6 19.38 -11.45 16.59
C ALA A 6 19.61 -10.12 15.85
N LYS A 7 18.76 -9.75 14.87
CA LYS A 7 18.93 -8.56 14.03
C LYS A 7 17.92 -7.47 14.42
N TRP A 8 18.40 -6.23 14.37
CA TRP A 8 17.57 -5.03 14.56
C TRP A 8 16.82 -4.66 13.27
N ILE A 9 17.46 -4.83 12.13
CA ILE A 9 16.94 -4.50 10.80
C ILE A 9 17.20 -5.67 9.86
N VAL A 10 16.18 -6.03 9.07
CA VAL A 10 16.27 -7.02 8.01
C VAL A 10 15.91 -6.34 6.70
N LEU A 11 16.86 -6.30 5.77
CA LEU A 11 16.62 -5.81 4.42
C LEU A 11 16.38 -7.00 3.49
N THR A 12 15.38 -6.87 2.63
CA THR A 12 15.00 -7.90 1.66
C THR A 12 14.36 -7.24 0.44
N THR A 13 14.06 -8.02 -0.58
CA THR A 13 13.34 -7.57 -1.77
C THR A 13 11.96 -8.23 -1.84
N TYR A 14 11.03 -7.61 -2.57
CA TYR A 14 9.73 -8.24 -2.85
C TYR A 14 9.88 -9.62 -3.52
N HIS A 15 10.83 -9.75 -4.44
CA HIS A 15 11.11 -11.04 -5.09
C HIS A 15 11.56 -12.10 -4.08
N MET A 16 12.45 -11.75 -3.17
CA MET A 16 12.95 -12.68 -2.15
C MET A 16 11.82 -13.08 -1.18
N LEU A 17 10.98 -12.13 -0.75
CA LEU A 17 9.77 -12.43 0.03
C LEU A 17 8.82 -13.39 -0.70
N CYS A 18 8.60 -13.19 -2.00
CA CYS A 18 7.80 -14.10 -2.83
C CYS A 18 8.39 -15.52 -2.91
N VAL A 19 9.71 -15.63 -3.03
CA VAL A 19 10.41 -16.92 -3.03
C VAL A 19 10.28 -17.60 -1.66
N GLU A 20 10.54 -16.87 -0.58
CA GLU A 20 10.41 -17.34 0.80
C GLU A 20 8.97 -17.72 1.15
N ALA A 21 7.97 -17.10 0.52
CA ALA A 21 6.56 -17.39 0.79
C ALA A 21 6.19 -18.83 0.45
N LYS A 22 6.91 -19.45 -0.50
CA LYS A 22 6.78 -20.87 -0.88
C LYS A 22 7.38 -21.82 0.17
N ASN A 23 8.23 -21.33 1.06
CA ASN A 23 8.84 -22.08 2.14
C ASN A 23 8.26 -21.64 3.50
N SER A 24 7.24 -22.34 3.99
CA SER A 24 6.63 -22.06 5.30
C SER A 24 7.61 -22.17 6.47
N GLY A 25 8.72 -22.89 6.29
CA GLY A 25 9.78 -23.03 7.29
C GLY A 25 10.71 -21.83 7.41
N SER A 26 10.62 -20.84 6.51
CA SER A 26 11.54 -19.71 6.48
C SER A 26 11.55 -18.92 7.80
N PRO A 27 12.73 -18.52 8.31
CA PRO A 27 12.83 -17.75 9.55
C PRO A 27 12.06 -16.43 9.54
N ILE A 28 11.91 -15.79 8.36
CA ILE A 28 11.23 -14.50 8.23
C ILE A 28 9.76 -14.56 8.64
N TRP A 29 9.11 -15.73 8.55
CA TRP A 29 7.72 -15.93 8.97
C TRP A 29 7.57 -16.21 10.47
N LYS A 30 8.68 -16.43 11.20
CA LYS A 30 8.70 -16.83 12.61
C LYS A 30 9.12 -15.71 13.55
N VAL A 31 9.32 -14.50 13.01
CA VAL A 31 9.73 -13.32 13.76
C VAL A 31 8.59 -12.32 13.72
N GLU A 32 8.29 -11.74 14.87
CA GLU A 32 7.38 -10.60 14.98
C GLU A 32 8.20 -9.33 14.83
N PHE A 33 7.94 -8.58 13.76
CA PHE A 33 8.58 -7.30 13.50
C PHE A 33 7.80 -6.17 14.19
N GLY A 34 8.51 -5.20 14.77
CA GLY A 34 7.87 -3.97 15.26
C GLY A 34 7.27 -3.15 14.12
N GLN A 35 7.91 -3.18 12.96
CA GLN A 35 7.49 -2.44 11.78
C GLN A 35 7.91 -3.17 10.50
N VAL A 36 7.01 -3.18 9.51
CA VAL A 36 7.28 -3.58 8.14
C VAL A 36 7.26 -2.31 7.30
N VAL A 37 8.37 -2.01 6.63
CA VAL A 37 8.48 -0.85 5.73
C VAL A 37 8.58 -1.37 4.30
N ALA A 38 7.58 -1.05 3.48
CA ALA A 38 7.54 -1.43 2.08
C ALA A 38 7.84 -0.19 1.22
N ASP A 39 9.06 -0.14 0.68
CA ASP A 39 9.50 0.92 -0.22
C ASP A 39 9.00 0.70 -1.65
N GLU A 40 8.79 1.79 -2.40
CA GLU A 40 8.15 1.77 -3.72
C GLU A 40 6.84 0.98 -3.75
N ALA A 41 5.97 1.22 -2.77
CA ALA A 41 4.74 0.44 -2.54
C ALA A 41 3.78 0.39 -3.74
N VAL A 42 3.94 1.28 -4.72
CA VAL A 42 3.24 1.21 -6.01
C VAL A 42 3.43 -0.12 -6.75
N ILE A 43 4.52 -0.85 -6.49
CA ILE A 43 4.79 -2.20 -7.02
C ILE A 43 3.73 -3.21 -6.54
N LEU A 44 3.10 -2.96 -5.38
CA LEU A 44 2.10 -3.83 -4.79
C LEU A 44 0.70 -3.65 -5.39
N LYS A 45 0.51 -2.73 -6.35
CA LYS A 45 -0.79 -2.42 -6.97
C LYS A 45 -1.53 -3.63 -7.52
N ASN A 46 -0.80 -4.67 -7.95
CA ASN A 46 -1.42 -5.94 -8.32
C ASN A 46 -1.84 -6.68 -7.03
N TYR A 47 -3.08 -6.45 -6.61
CA TYR A 47 -3.68 -7.08 -5.43
C TYR A 47 -3.75 -8.62 -5.49
N SER A 48 -3.65 -9.21 -6.70
CA SER A 48 -3.58 -10.67 -6.88
C SER A 48 -2.14 -11.20 -6.97
N GLY A 49 -1.15 -10.31 -6.89
CA GLY A 49 0.27 -10.60 -7.07
C GLY A 49 0.91 -11.30 -5.88
N GLY A 50 2.04 -11.96 -6.14
CA GLY A 50 2.83 -12.60 -5.08
C GLY A 50 3.37 -11.60 -4.04
N SER A 51 3.73 -10.38 -4.46
CA SER A 51 4.38 -9.39 -3.59
C SER A 51 3.48 -8.92 -2.46
N ILE A 52 2.22 -8.57 -2.76
CA ILE A 52 1.27 -8.13 -1.73
C ILE A 52 0.95 -9.29 -0.77
N ASN A 53 0.75 -10.51 -1.29
CA ASN A 53 0.51 -11.69 -0.46
C ASN A 53 1.70 -11.99 0.46
N ALA A 54 2.93 -11.83 -0.05
CA ALA A 54 4.12 -12.04 0.74
C ALA A 54 4.29 -10.97 1.83
N ILE A 55 3.98 -9.70 1.53
CA ILE A 55 3.99 -8.61 2.52
C ILE A 55 2.92 -8.83 3.59
N ALA A 56 1.69 -9.19 3.20
CA ALA A 56 0.59 -9.48 4.12
C ALA A 56 0.86 -10.68 5.04
N LYS A 57 1.79 -11.57 4.66
CA LYS A 57 2.21 -12.73 5.47
C LYS A 57 3.28 -12.38 6.51
N VAL A 58 3.98 -11.25 6.36
CA VAL A 58 4.97 -10.84 7.36
C VAL A 58 4.26 -10.43 8.65
N ASN A 59 4.64 -11.06 9.76
CA ASN A 59 4.08 -10.71 11.06
C ASN A 59 4.70 -9.40 11.57
N GLY A 60 3.96 -8.30 11.44
CA GLY A 60 4.41 -6.96 11.85
C GLY A 60 3.37 -6.22 12.69
N LYS A 61 3.81 -5.47 13.71
CA LYS A 61 2.91 -4.62 14.52
C LYS A 61 2.40 -3.38 13.78
N SER A 62 3.16 -2.91 12.79
CA SER A 62 2.80 -1.76 11.95
C SER A 62 3.31 -1.96 10.53
N LEU A 63 2.56 -1.42 9.56
CA LEU A 63 2.93 -1.40 8.14
C LEU A 63 3.06 0.06 7.68
N ILE A 64 4.23 0.40 7.15
CA ILE A 64 4.48 1.68 6.48
C ILE A 64 4.70 1.40 5.00
N LEU A 65 3.92 2.09 4.16
CA LEU A 65 4.08 2.08 2.72
C LEU A 65 4.72 3.40 2.29
N ILE A 66 5.87 3.33 1.63
CA ILE A 66 6.57 4.50 1.08
C ILE A 66 6.41 4.46 -0.43
N THR A 67 5.89 5.53 -1.02
CA THR A 67 5.80 5.67 -2.47
C THR A 67 5.71 7.13 -2.87
N MET A 68 6.34 7.48 -3.98
CA MET A 68 6.17 8.80 -4.61
C MET A 68 4.84 8.91 -5.35
N THR A 69 4.37 7.80 -5.92
CA THR A 69 3.15 7.72 -6.74
C THR A 69 2.22 6.70 -6.12
N PRO A 70 1.15 7.13 -5.41
CA PRO A 70 0.27 6.18 -4.73
C PRO A 70 -0.52 5.30 -5.71
N PHE A 71 -0.75 5.77 -6.93
CA PHE A 71 -1.36 5.02 -8.04
C PHE A 71 -0.63 5.36 -9.34
N GLN A 72 -0.70 4.50 -10.36
CA GLN A 72 -0.02 4.73 -11.64
C GLN A 72 -1.00 5.01 -12.78
N ASN A 73 -1.96 4.11 -12.99
CA ASN A 73 -2.73 4.11 -14.23
C ASN A 73 -4.22 4.37 -14.00
N ASP A 74 -4.75 3.89 -12.88
CA ASP A 74 -6.18 3.88 -12.62
C ASP A 74 -6.42 4.02 -11.10
N LEU A 75 -7.53 4.64 -10.71
CA LEU A 75 -7.98 4.73 -9.32
C LEU A 75 -8.16 3.36 -8.66
N ILE A 76 -8.38 2.30 -9.45
CA ILE A 76 -8.40 0.93 -8.91
C ILE A 76 -7.07 0.50 -8.29
N ASP A 77 -5.93 1.11 -8.66
CA ASP A 77 -4.63 0.86 -8.01
C ASP A 77 -4.69 1.22 -6.51
N LEU A 78 -5.59 2.12 -6.10
CA LEU A 78 -5.79 2.49 -4.70
C LEU A 78 -6.39 1.35 -3.86
N TYR A 79 -6.98 0.33 -4.49
CA TYR A 79 -7.55 -0.84 -3.82
C TYR A 79 -6.58 -1.48 -2.83
N LEU A 80 -5.28 -1.49 -3.17
CA LEU A 80 -4.20 -1.95 -2.30
C LEU A 80 -4.25 -1.31 -0.90
N TYR A 81 -4.38 0.02 -0.81
CA TYR A 81 -4.38 0.73 0.47
C TYR A 81 -5.67 0.43 1.23
N PHE A 82 -6.78 0.32 0.52
CA PHE A 82 -8.07 -0.02 1.13
C PHE A 82 -8.02 -1.35 1.86
N ILE A 83 -7.44 -2.39 1.25
CA ILE A 83 -7.36 -3.72 1.88
C ILE A 83 -6.29 -3.79 2.97
N LEU A 84 -5.12 -3.17 2.76
CA LEU A 84 -4.03 -3.24 3.74
C LEU A 84 -4.33 -2.47 5.03
N PHE A 85 -5.17 -1.43 4.94
CA PHE A 85 -5.55 -0.58 6.08
C PHE A 85 -7.01 -0.76 6.51
N GLY A 86 -7.69 -1.81 6.04
CA GLY A 86 -9.05 -2.16 6.48
C GLY A 86 -10.10 -1.07 6.20
N GLN A 87 -9.93 -0.30 5.12
CA GLN A 87 -10.84 0.78 4.72
C GLN A 87 -11.91 0.31 3.70
N TRP A 88 -11.95 -0.98 3.37
CA TRP A 88 -12.88 -1.59 2.42
C TRP A 88 -13.13 -3.06 2.74
N GLU A 89 -14.38 -3.47 2.63
CA GLU A 89 -14.81 -4.86 2.89
C GLU A 89 -15.21 -5.60 1.60
N GLY A 90 -15.38 -4.89 0.48
CA GLY A 90 -15.77 -5.47 -0.80
C GLY A 90 -14.60 -6.06 -1.58
N THR A 91 -14.91 -6.58 -2.76
CA THR A 91 -13.93 -7.10 -3.72
C THR A 91 -13.36 -5.97 -4.58
N PRO A 92 -12.29 -6.22 -5.37
CA PRO A 92 -11.79 -5.24 -6.35
C PRO A 92 -12.84 -4.90 -7.41
N LYS A 93 -13.71 -5.85 -7.76
CA LYS A 93 -14.79 -5.63 -8.73
C LYS A 93 -15.84 -4.66 -8.19
N ASP A 94 -16.18 -4.77 -6.91
CA ASP A 94 -17.13 -3.86 -6.27
C ASP A 94 -16.59 -2.44 -6.24
N LEU A 95 -15.28 -2.27 -5.96
CA LEU A 95 -14.65 -0.95 -6.03
C LEU A 95 -14.64 -0.43 -7.46
N GLN A 96 -14.29 -1.27 -8.44
CA GLN A 96 -14.27 -0.88 -9.85
C GLN A 96 -15.67 -0.48 -10.34
N GLN A 97 -16.71 -1.17 -9.90
CA GLN A 97 -18.10 -0.80 -10.20
C GLN A 97 -18.45 0.56 -9.61
N LEU A 98 -18.14 0.81 -8.33
CA LEU A 98 -18.34 2.12 -7.69
C LEU A 98 -17.62 3.24 -8.44
N LEU A 99 -16.37 3.00 -8.86
CA LEU A 99 -15.58 3.97 -9.62
C LEU A 99 -16.16 4.26 -11.01
N ASN A 100 -16.80 3.27 -11.63
CA ASN A 100 -17.41 3.41 -12.96
C ASN A 100 -18.81 4.05 -12.92
N GLU A 101 -19.57 3.80 -11.86
CA GLU A 101 -20.95 4.31 -11.72
C GLU A 101 -21.02 5.75 -11.21
N GLU A 102 -20.00 6.18 -10.48
CA GLU A 102 -19.96 7.52 -9.91
C GLU A 102 -19.49 8.57 -10.92
N ASN A 103 -20.43 9.39 -11.38
CA ASN A 103 -20.15 10.48 -12.32
C ASN A 103 -19.73 11.79 -11.63
N ASN A 104 -19.81 11.89 -10.30
CA ASN A 104 -19.45 13.09 -9.56
C ASN A 104 -18.02 13.00 -8.99
N ALA A 105 -17.07 13.63 -9.68
CA ALA A 105 -15.67 13.69 -9.26
C ALA A 105 -15.47 14.29 -7.86
N ASN A 106 -16.26 15.31 -7.47
CA ASN A 106 -16.13 15.93 -6.15
C ASN A 106 -16.57 14.99 -5.03
N TRP A 107 -17.65 14.25 -5.26
CA TRP A 107 -18.07 13.21 -4.31
C TRP A 107 -16.98 12.16 -4.15
N LEU A 108 -16.39 11.69 -5.26
CA LEU A 108 -15.37 10.64 -5.23
C LEU A 108 -14.10 11.09 -4.50
N VAL A 109 -13.63 12.32 -4.74
CA VAL A 109 -12.50 12.91 -4.00
C VAL A 109 -12.80 12.99 -2.51
N ASN A 110 -13.97 13.49 -2.13
CA ASN A 110 -14.36 13.57 -0.72
C ASN A 110 -14.46 12.18 -0.07
N TRP A 111 -14.99 11.21 -0.79
CA TRP A 111 -15.11 9.82 -0.36
C TRP A 111 -13.73 9.19 -0.12
N LEU A 112 -12.77 9.44 -1.03
CA LEU A 112 -11.37 9.01 -0.92
C LEU A 112 -10.67 9.66 0.28
N VAL A 113 -10.76 10.99 0.41
CA VAL A 113 -10.11 11.74 1.50
C VAL A 113 -10.65 11.30 2.86
N LYS A 114 -11.95 11.04 2.98
CA LYS A 114 -12.55 10.56 4.23
C LYS A 114 -11.97 9.21 4.69
N ARG A 115 -11.65 8.31 3.75
CA ARG A 115 -11.14 6.96 4.04
C ARG A 115 -9.62 6.88 4.14
N LEU A 116 -8.91 7.51 3.21
CA LEU A 116 -7.45 7.39 3.12
C LEU A 116 -6.72 8.59 3.70
N GLY A 117 -7.38 9.74 3.89
CA GLY A 117 -6.72 10.98 4.30
C GLY A 117 -6.08 10.93 5.70
N HIS A 118 -6.60 10.09 6.59
CA HIS A 118 -6.02 9.92 7.94
C HIS A 118 -4.84 8.92 7.98
N ILE A 119 -4.61 8.17 6.91
CA ILE A 119 -3.51 7.19 6.78
C ILE A 119 -2.44 7.62 5.76
N VAL A 120 -2.72 8.66 4.96
CA VAL A 120 -1.79 9.16 3.95
C VAL A 120 -1.25 10.53 4.35
N LEU A 121 0.07 10.64 4.37
CA LEU A 121 0.76 11.92 4.42
C LEU A 121 1.42 12.19 3.06
N ARG A 122 1.06 13.28 2.41
CA ARG A 122 1.71 13.74 1.17
C ARG A 122 2.02 15.22 1.27
N GLN A 123 3.30 15.55 1.21
CA GLN A 123 3.74 16.94 1.06
C GLN A 123 3.79 17.28 -0.43
N VAL A 124 3.32 18.47 -0.76
CA VAL A 124 3.33 19.02 -2.11
C VAL A 124 4.30 20.21 -2.11
N PRO A 125 5.23 20.31 -3.07
CA PRO A 125 6.11 21.47 -3.17
C PRO A 125 5.30 22.77 -3.27
N GLU A 126 5.73 23.83 -2.59
CA GLU A 126 5.04 25.12 -2.54
C GLU A 126 4.82 25.72 -3.95
N SER A 127 5.75 25.47 -4.87
CA SER A 127 5.62 25.86 -6.27
C SER A 127 4.36 25.32 -6.96
N GLN A 128 3.92 24.11 -6.61
CA GLN A 128 2.70 23.50 -7.18
C GLN A 128 1.41 24.01 -6.52
N LEU A 129 1.51 24.68 -5.36
CA LEU A 129 0.36 25.29 -4.69
C LEU A 129 0.04 26.65 -5.31
N LEU A 130 1.08 27.44 -5.60
CA LEU A 130 0.96 28.79 -6.19
C LEU A 130 0.36 28.77 -7.61
N GLU A 131 0.68 27.75 -8.42
CA GLU A 131 0.08 27.57 -9.75
C GLU A 131 -1.45 27.37 -9.70
N ARG A 132 -2.01 26.82 -8.62
CA ARG A 132 -3.45 26.57 -8.48
C ARG A 132 -4.25 27.81 -8.10
N GLU A 133 -3.61 28.82 -7.51
CA GLU A 133 -4.27 30.09 -7.16
C GLU A 133 -4.41 31.04 -8.34
N GLN A 134 -3.63 30.87 -9.41
CA GLN A 134 -3.72 31.69 -10.62
C GLN A 134 -4.91 31.33 -11.53
N TYR A 135 -5.61 30.20 -11.26
CA TYR A 135 -6.77 29.74 -12.02
C TYR A 135 -8.08 29.71 -11.20
N LYS A 136 -8.11 30.34 -10.02
CA LYS A 136 -9.34 30.64 -9.27
C LYS A 136 -9.81 32.06 -9.58
#